data_AF-A0A429FSY2-F1
#
_entry.id   AF-A0A429FSY2-F1
#
_cell.length_a   1.000
_cell.length_b   1.000
_cell.length_c   1.000
_cell.angle_alpha   90.00
_cell.angle_beta   90.00
_cell.angle_gamma   90.00
#
_symmetry.space_group_name_H-M   'P 1'
#
loop_
_entity.id
_entity.type
_entity.pdbx_description
1 polymer ?
#
loop_
_entity_poly.entity_id
_entity_poly.type
_entity_poly.pdbx_seq_one_letter_code
_entity_poly.pdbx_strand_id
1 'polypeptide(L)'
;MTATTDGSTGAALKPLAPSASETDITVPAAAAGVPEAAARAVRRATDFLLSRQDAQGWWKGDLETNVTMDAEDLLLRQFLGIQDEETTRAAALFVRGEQREDGAWATFYGGPGDLSATIEAYVALRLAGDAPDAPHMAKASEWVRGRGGIAASRVFTRIWLALFGWWKWDDLPELPPELIYFPTWVPLNIYDFGCWARQTIVPLTIVSAKRPVRPAPFPLDELHTDPALPNPLP
;
A
#
# COMPACT_ATOMS: atom_id res chain seq x y z
N MET A 1 -9.87 -5.43 -1.89
CA MET A 1 -11.06 -6.31 -1.90
C MET A 1 -10.92 -7.42 -0.85
N THR A 2 -11.13 -7.07 0.41
CA THR A 2 -11.40 -7.96 1.54
C THR A 2 -12.85 -7.73 1.94
N ALA A 3 -13.77 -8.50 1.36
CA ALA A 3 -15.12 -8.61 1.90
C ALA A 3 -15.14 -9.83 2.83
N THR A 4 -14.59 -9.65 4.03
CA THR A 4 -14.86 -10.54 5.16
C THR A 4 -16.16 -10.07 5.80
N THR A 5 -17.29 -10.57 5.31
CA THR A 5 -18.42 -10.80 6.20
C THR A 5 -17.99 -11.97 7.07
N ASP A 6 -17.60 -11.70 8.31
CA ASP A 6 -17.79 -12.58 9.48
C ASP A 6 -17.23 -11.88 10.72
N GLY A 7 -18.15 -11.46 11.60
CA GLY A 7 -17.88 -10.67 12.80
C GLY A 7 -17.19 -11.47 13.90
N SER A 8 -15.86 -11.53 13.86
CA SER A 8 -15.03 -11.99 14.96
C SER A 8 -14.15 -10.85 15.49
N THR A 9 -14.37 -10.50 16.75
CA THR A 9 -13.68 -9.44 17.50
C THR A 9 -12.19 -9.73 17.65
N GLY A 10 -11.36 -8.76 17.26
CA GLY A 10 -9.91 -8.90 17.13
C GLY A 10 -9.09 -8.99 18.43
N ALA A 11 -7.79 -9.17 18.24
CA ALA A 11 -6.76 -8.77 19.18
C ALA A 11 -5.46 -8.45 18.40
N ALA A 12 -4.90 -7.27 18.67
CA ALA A 12 -3.78 -6.68 17.94
C ALA A 12 -2.42 -7.28 18.34
N LEU A 13 -1.51 -7.47 17.37
CA LEU A 13 -0.06 -7.56 17.56
C LEU A 13 0.69 -6.87 16.42
N LYS A 14 1.75 -6.14 16.79
CA LYS A 14 2.71 -5.34 15.99
C LYS A 14 3.94 -6.22 15.59
N PRO A 15 4.86 -5.78 14.71
CA PRO A 15 5.07 -6.45 13.42
C PRO A 15 6.43 -7.20 13.30
N LEU A 16 6.53 -8.11 12.33
CA LEU A 16 7.70 -8.98 12.11
C LEU A 16 8.65 -8.49 11.00
N ALA A 17 9.93 -8.62 11.34
CA ALA A 17 11.23 -8.27 10.75
C ALA A 17 11.42 -8.16 9.21
N PRO A 18 12.44 -7.40 8.76
CA PRO A 18 13.08 -7.68 7.48
C PRO A 18 14.00 -8.92 7.60
N SER A 19 13.77 -9.85 6.68
CA SER A 19 14.69 -10.81 6.06
C SER A 19 15.67 -11.57 6.95
N ALA A 20 15.35 -12.85 7.23
CA ALA A 20 16.35 -13.83 7.66
C ALA A 20 17.20 -14.28 6.45
N SER A 21 18.03 -13.37 5.93
CA SER A 21 19.12 -13.73 5.03
C SER A 21 20.41 -13.66 5.82
N GLU A 22 20.97 -14.84 6.08
CA GLU A 22 22.27 -15.09 6.72
C GLU A 22 22.34 -14.76 8.22
N THR A 23 21.94 -15.74 9.04
CA THR A 23 22.51 -15.84 10.39
C THR A 23 23.74 -16.72 10.27
N ASP A 24 24.92 -16.12 10.38
CA ASP A 24 26.16 -16.86 10.61
C ASP A 24 26.08 -17.47 12.01
N ILE A 25 25.51 -18.68 12.09
CA ILE A 25 25.41 -19.40 13.36
C ILE A 25 26.77 -20.05 13.60
N THR A 26 27.71 -19.31 14.21
CA THR A 26 28.84 -19.94 14.89
C THR A 26 28.29 -20.74 16.07
N VAL A 27 27.97 -22.01 15.83
CA VAL A 27 27.64 -22.96 16.89
C VAL A 27 28.92 -23.20 17.70
N PRO A 28 28.97 -22.81 18.99
CA PRO A 28 30.12 -23.12 19.82
C PRO A 28 30.30 -24.64 19.87
N ALA A 29 31.50 -25.11 19.56
CA ALA A 29 31.83 -26.52 19.66
C ALA A 29 31.64 -26.97 21.13
N ALA A 30 30.73 -27.95 21.31
CA ALA A 30 30.42 -28.65 22.55
C ALA A 30 29.53 -27.91 23.59
N ALA A 31 28.24 -27.79 23.30
CA ALA A 31 27.22 -27.83 24.35
C ALA A 31 26.51 -29.19 24.28
N ALA A 32 26.74 -30.06 25.29
CA ALA A 32 26.00 -31.30 25.43
C ALA A 32 24.49 -31.01 25.44
N GLY A 33 23.69 -31.76 24.69
CA GLY A 33 22.24 -31.57 24.62
C GLY A 33 21.71 -30.75 23.44
N VAL A 34 22.58 -30.17 22.59
CA VAL A 34 22.17 -29.42 21.39
C VAL A 34 21.38 -30.29 20.39
N PRO A 35 21.82 -31.52 20.04
CA PRO A 35 21.04 -32.39 19.15
C PRO A 35 19.64 -32.70 19.71
N GLU A 36 19.53 -32.96 21.00
CA GLU A 36 18.28 -33.25 21.67
C GLU A 36 17.37 -32.01 21.74
N ALA A 37 17.95 -30.83 21.97
CA ALA A 37 17.24 -29.56 21.94
C ALA A 37 16.71 -29.23 20.54
N ALA A 38 17.54 -29.41 19.51
CA ALA A 38 17.13 -29.24 18.12
C ALA A 38 16.01 -30.21 17.74
N ALA A 39 16.12 -31.50 18.12
CA ALA A 39 15.07 -32.48 17.87
C ALA A 39 13.75 -32.12 18.59
N ARG A 40 13.82 -31.61 19.82
CA ARG A 40 12.63 -31.09 20.53
C ARG A 40 12.04 -29.86 19.83
N ALA A 41 12.88 -28.93 19.36
CA ALA A 41 12.44 -27.73 18.67
C ALA A 41 11.74 -28.07 17.35
N VAL A 42 12.31 -28.98 16.55
CA VAL A 42 11.71 -29.46 15.30
C VAL A 42 10.36 -30.12 15.56
N ARG A 43 10.26 -31.05 16.52
CA ARG A 43 8.97 -31.68 16.85
C ARG A 43 7.91 -30.65 17.20
N ARG A 44 8.23 -29.70 18.08
CA ARG A 44 7.28 -28.63 18.48
C ARG A 44 6.89 -27.73 17.31
N ALA A 45 7.84 -27.38 16.43
CA ALA A 45 7.57 -26.55 15.26
C ALA A 45 6.69 -27.29 14.24
N THR A 46 6.95 -28.57 14.01
CA THR A 46 6.15 -29.44 13.15
C THR A 46 4.74 -29.60 13.71
N ASP A 47 4.59 -29.92 14.99
CA ASP A 47 3.28 -30.07 15.64
C ASP A 47 2.48 -28.76 15.54
N PHE A 48 3.14 -27.62 15.78
CA PHE A 48 2.51 -26.31 15.63
C PHE A 48 2.07 -26.06 14.18
N LEU A 49 2.95 -26.24 13.19
CA LEU A 49 2.62 -26.01 11.79
C LEU A 49 1.47 -26.91 11.34
N LEU A 50 1.51 -28.21 11.67
CA LEU A 50 0.43 -29.15 11.36
C LEU A 50 -0.89 -28.77 12.05
N SER A 51 -0.85 -28.24 13.28
CA SER A 51 -2.06 -27.74 13.97
C SER A 51 -2.72 -26.55 13.27
N ARG A 52 -2.00 -25.87 12.37
CA ARG A 52 -2.48 -24.71 11.58
C ARG A 52 -2.91 -25.09 10.17
N GLN A 53 -2.77 -26.36 9.78
CA GLN A 53 -3.21 -26.85 8.48
C GLN A 53 -4.74 -26.84 8.43
N ASP A 54 -5.29 -26.31 7.35
CA ASP A 54 -6.72 -26.45 7.07
C ASP A 54 -7.08 -27.92 6.83
N ALA A 55 -8.32 -28.31 7.12
CA ALA A 55 -8.80 -29.67 6.91
C ALA A 55 -8.68 -30.13 5.44
N GLN A 56 -8.66 -29.20 4.49
CA GLN A 56 -8.45 -29.47 3.06
C GLN A 56 -6.97 -29.57 2.67
N GLY A 57 -6.04 -29.36 3.59
CA GLY A 57 -4.61 -29.62 3.42
C GLY A 57 -3.72 -28.42 3.10
N TRP A 58 -4.27 -27.21 2.99
CA TRP A 58 -3.50 -25.98 2.75
C TRP A 58 -3.17 -25.23 4.05
N TRP A 59 -2.27 -24.25 3.96
CA TRP A 59 -1.98 -23.29 5.04
C TRP A 59 -2.31 -21.88 4.59
N LYS A 60 -2.84 -21.09 5.52
CA LYS A 60 -3.08 -19.66 5.31
C LYS A 60 -2.31 -18.88 6.35
N GLY A 61 -1.56 -17.91 5.86
CA GLY A 61 -0.93 -16.86 6.65
C GLY A 61 -1.29 -15.51 6.07
N ASP A 62 -1.03 -14.47 6.85
CA ASP A 62 -1.22 -13.10 6.41
C ASP A 62 -0.06 -12.70 5.48
N LEU A 63 -0.40 -12.08 4.35
CA LEU A 63 0.57 -11.51 3.42
C LEU A 63 0.59 -10.00 3.63
N GLU A 64 1.39 -9.57 4.59
CA GLU A 64 1.56 -8.16 4.91
C GLU A 64 2.40 -7.45 3.84
N THR A 65 2.02 -6.21 3.51
CA THR A 65 2.75 -5.35 2.56
C THR A 65 2.94 -3.97 3.16
N ASN A 66 2.07 -3.02 2.82
CA ASN A 66 1.99 -1.69 3.38
C ASN A 66 0.56 -1.15 3.23
N VAL A 67 0.32 0.03 3.79
CA VAL A 67 -1.01 0.66 3.87
C VAL A 67 -1.62 1.09 2.52
N THR A 68 -0.84 1.10 1.43
CA THR A 68 -1.36 1.55 0.12
C THR A 68 -2.48 0.64 -0.37
N MET A 69 -2.47 -0.66 -0.07
CA MET A 69 -3.54 -1.57 -0.49
C MET A 69 -4.90 -1.16 0.08
N ASP A 70 -4.97 -0.84 1.37
CA ASP A 70 -6.19 -0.36 2.04
C ASP A 70 -6.56 1.06 1.61
N ALA A 71 -5.56 1.94 1.47
CA ALA A 71 -5.78 3.31 1.02
C ALA A 71 -6.37 3.38 -0.40
N GLU A 72 -5.77 2.63 -1.33
CA GLU A 72 -6.22 2.52 -2.72
C GLU A 72 -7.58 1.81 -2.82
N ASP A 73 -7.90 0.83 -1.97
CA ASP A 73 -9.24 0.20 -1.92
C ASP A 73 -10.30 1.22 -1.48
N LEU A 74 -10.02 2.07 -0.47
CA LEU A 74 -10.93 3.15 -0.06
C LEU A 74 -11.13 4.20 -1.15
N LEU A 75 -10.04 4.60 -1.83
CA LEU A 75 -10.10 5.48 -3.00
C LEU A 75 -10.96 4.85 -4.11
N LEU A 76 -10.74 3.57 -4.44
CA LEU A 76 -11.53 2.88 -5.46
C LEU A 76 -13.01 2.86 -5.12
N ARG A 77 -13.35 2.48 -3.88
CA ARG A 77 -14.73 2.42 -3.41
C ARG A 77 -15.38 3.81 -3.39
N GLN A 78 -14.64 4.85 -3.03
CA GLN A 78 -15.13 6.23 -3.11
C GLN A 78 -15.46 6.59 -4.56
N PHE A 79 -14.53 6.30 -5.46
CA PHE A 79 -14.67 6.60 -6.88
C PHE A 79 -15.89 5.90 -7.48
N LEU A 80 -16.11 4.63 -7.12
CA LEU A 80 -17.25 3.82 -7.55
C LEU A 80 -18.56 4.16 -6.80
N GLY A 81 -18.49 4.86 -5.66
CA GLY A 81 -19.66 5.21 -4.84
C GLY A 81 -20.22 4.02 -4.06
N ILE A 82 -19.36 3.06 -3.69
CA ILE A 82 -19.71 1.81 -3.01
C ILE A 82 -19.02 1.68 -1.64
N GLN A 83 -18.64 2.81 -1.03
CA GLN A 83 -18.10 2.79 0.32
C GLN A 83 -19.15 2.35 1.33
N ASP A 84 -18.69 1.61 2.34
CA ASP A 84 -19.46 1.21 3.51
C ASP A 84 -18.68 1.58 4.79
N GLU A 85 -19.43 1.94 5.84
CA GLU A 85 -18.85 2.45 7.09
C GLU A 85 -17.94 1.43 7.78
N GLU A 86 -18.30 0.15 7.71
CA GLU A 86 -17.54 -0.92 8.36
C GLU A 86 -16.15 -1.07 7.76
N THR A 87 -16.06 -1.21 6.43
CA THR A 87 -14.78 -1.32 5.71
C THR A 87 -13.96 -0.05 5.87
N THR A 88 -14.57 1.13 5.73
CA THR A 88 -13.88 2.42 5.91
C THR A 88 -13.29 2.54 7.31
N ARG A 89 -14.05 2.20 8.34
CA ARG A 89 -13.58 2.25 9.73
C ARG A 89 -12.45 1.24 9.97
N ALA A 90 -12.55 0.03 9.43
CA ALA A 90 -11.54 -1.01 9.59
C ALA A 90 -10.21 -0.62 8.93
N ALA A 91 -10.27 -0.19 7.67
CA ALA A 91 -9.10 0.31 6.93
C ALA A 91 -8.47 1.52 7.64
N ALA A 92 -9.28 2.50 8.08
CA ALA A 92 -8.76 3.67 8.79
C ALA A 92 -8.11 3.33 10.15
N LEU A 93 -8.61 2.30 10.86
CA LEU A 93 -7.98 1.82 12.08
C LEU A 93 -6.60 1.20 11.79
N PHE A 94 -6.50 0.37 10.76
CA PHE A 94 -5.24 -0.21 10.32
C PHE A 94 -4.24 0.87 9.88
N VAL A 95 -4.65 1.75 8.97
CA VAL A 95 -3.80 2.83 8.46
C VAL A 95 -3.28 3.72 9.60
N ARG A 96 -4.12 4.12 10.57
CA ARG A 96 -3.65 4.88 11.75
C ARG A 96 -2.65 4.09 12.60
N GLY A 97 -2.88 2.79 12.79
CA GLY A 97 -2.01 1.94 13.59
C GLY A 97 -0.59 1.78 13.03
N GLU A 98 -0.46 1.87 11.71
CA GLU A 98 0.81 1.76 10.99
C GLU A 98 1.56 3.10 10.84
N GLN A 99 0.99 4.21 11.31
CA GLN A 99 1.68 5.49 11.26
C GLN A 99 2.91 5.47 12.16
N ARG A 100 4.03 5.95 11.61
CA ARG A 100 5.30 6.08 12.33
C ARG A 100 5.30 7.29 13.25
N GLU A 101 6.24 7.31 14.17
CA GLU A 101 6.43 8.44 15.08
C GLU A 101 6.69 9.76 14.33
N ASP A 102 7.34 9.76 13.17
CA ASP A 102 7.58 10.95 12.36
C ASP A 102 6.36 11.41 11.53
N GLY A 103 5.23 10.69 11.62
CA GLY A 103 3.98 11.01 10.92
C GLY A 103 3.84 10.36 9.54
N ALA A 104 4.85 9.63 9.08
CA ALA A 104 4.88 8.98 7.77
C ALA A 104 4.47 7.51 7.82
N TRP A 105 4.33 6.91 6.64
CA TRP A 105 4.15 5.47 6.46
C TRP A 105 5.30 4.88 5.65
N ALA A 106 5.73 3.67 6.00
CA ALA A 106 6.78 2.95 5.28
C ALA A 106 6.17 1.93 4.30
N THR A 107 6.96 1.51 3.30
CA THR A 107 6.55 0.48 2.33
C THR A 107 6.91 -0.94 2.75
N PHE A 108 7.69 -1.10 3.83
CA PHE A 108 8.05 -2.37 4.44
C PHE A 108 8.35 -2.19 5.94
N TYR A 109 8.30 -3.30 6.70
CA TYR A 109 8.49 -3.25 8.15
C TYR A 109 9.86 -2.68 8.56
N GLY A 110 9.83 -1.69 9.46
CA GLY A 110 11.04 -1.01 9.95
C GLY A 110 11.71 -0.09 8.92
N GLY A 111 11.17 0.05 7.71
CA GLY A 111 11.71 0.90 6.66
C GLY A 111 11.58 2.40 6.96
N PRO A 112 12.21 3.27 6.15
CA PRO A 112 11.99 4.72 6.24
C PRO A 112 10.57 5.09 5.77
N GLY A 113 10.11 6.29 6.14
CA GLY A 113 8.87 6.83 5.57
C GLY A 113 8.98 7.03 4.06
N ASP A 114 7.92 6.69 3.34
CA ASP A 114 7.77 6.82 1.90
C ASP A 114 6.74 7.91 1.56
N LEU A 115 7.07 8.75 0.57
CA LEU A 115 6.24 9.89 0.20
C LEU A 115 4.88 9.48 -0.37
N SER A 116 4.88 8.51 -1.26
CA SER A 116 3.68 8.08 -1.99
C SER A 116 2.72 7.35 -1.05
N ALA A 117 3.24 6.44 -0.24
CA ALA A 117 2.48 5.74 0.79
C ALA A 117 1.90 6.70 1.84
N THR A 118 2.66 7.72 2.25
CA THR A 118 2.18 8.73 3.22
C THR A 118 1.05 9.59 2.64
N ILE A 119 1.15 9.99 1.37
CA ILE A 119 0.08 10.74 0.69
C ILE A 119 -1.20 9.89 0.60
N GLU A 120 -1.09 8.65 0.12
CA GLU A 120 -2.25 7.76 -0.04
C GLU A 120 -2.90 7.44 1.31
N ALA A 121 -2.10 7.16 2.35
CA ALA A 121 -2.57 6.96 3.71
C ALA A 121 -3.30 8.20 4.25
N TYR A 122 -2.73 9.39 4.06
CA TYR A 122 -3.36 10.65 4.46
C TYR A 122 -4.73 10.81 3.80
N VAL A 123 -4.82 10.61 2.48
CA VAL A 123 -6.08 10.75 1.74
C VAL A 123 -7.10 9.71 2.22
N ALA A 124 -6.69 8.48 2.47
CA ALA A 124 -7.56 7.43 3.01
C ALA A 124 -8.14 7.81 4.38
N LEU A 125 -7.33 8.40 5.27
CA LEU A 125 -7.81 8.90 6.56
C LEU A 125 -8.74 10.10 6.42
N ARG A 126 -8.48 11.01 5.47
CA ARG A 126 -9.42 12.09 5.14
C ARG A 126 -10.77 11.56 4.65
N LEU A 127 -10.77 10.51 3.82
CA LEU A 127 -11.99 9.83 3.38
C LEU A 127 -12.73 9.16 4.54
N ALA A 128 -12.00 8.70 5.56
CA ALA A 128 -12.57 8.13 6.78
C ALA A 128 -13.07 9.19 7.79
N GLY A 129 -12.90 10.48 7.50
CA GLY A 129 -13.41 11.59 8.30
C GLY A 129 -12.39 12.23 9.25
N ASP A 130 -11.11 11.85 9.18
CA ASP A 130 -10.08 12.47 10.00
C ASP A 130 -9.86 13.93 9.58
N ALA A 131 -9.86 14.85 10.53
CA ALA A 131 -9.69 16.27 10.26
C ALA A 131 -8.23 16.61 9.92
N PRO A 132 -7.97 17.50 8.94
CA PRO A 132 -6.61 17.83 8.50
C PRO A 132 -5.72 18.45 9.59
N ASP A 133 -6.34 19.11 10.58
CA ASP A 133 -5.69 19.74 11.74
C ASP A 133 -5.50 18.80 12.94
N ALA A 134 -6.02 17.57 12.87
CA ALA A 134 -5.77 16.56 13.89
C ALA A 134 -4.25 16.31 14.00
N PRO A 135 -3.68 16.11 15.22
CA PRO A 135 -2.24 16.07 15.40
C PRO A 135 -1.49 15.07 14.50
N HIS A 136 -2.08 13.89 14.25
CA HIS A 136 -1.48 12.87 13.39
C HIS A 136 -1.54 13.22 11.90
N MET A 137 -2.60 13.91 11.47
CA MET A 137 -2.77 14.42 10.10
C MET A 137 -1.85 15.61 9.84
N ALA A 138 -1.80 16.57 10.76
CA ALA A 138 -0.92 17.72 10.67
C ALA A 138 0.55 17.29 10.52
N LYS A 139 0.99 16.32 11.32
CA LYS A 139 2.34 15.75 11.25
C LYS A 139 2.64 15.08 9.91
N ALA A 140 1.70 14.29 9.38
CA ALA A 140 1.82 13.68 8.07
C ALA A 140 1.92 14.73 6.96
N SER A 141 1.07 15.76 6.99
CA SER A 141 1.06 16.85 5.99
C SER A 141 2.36 17.66 6.01
N GLU A 142 2.89 17.97 7.20
CA GLU A 142 4.19 18.65 7.35
C GLU A 142 5.32 17.79 6.79
N TRP A 143 5.33 16.49 7.10
CA TRP A 143 6.32 15.56 6.59
C TRP A 143 6.29 15.44 5.06
N VAL A 144 5.09 15.42 4.46
CA VAL A 144 4.85 15.40 3.00
C VAL A 144 5.37 16.67 2.34
N ARG A 145 5.01 17.85 2.88
CA ARG A 145 5.49 19.14 2.35
C ARG A 145 7.01 19.26 2.44
N GLY A 146 7.63 18.78 3.51
CA GLY A 146 9.09 18.72 3.67
C GLY A 146 9.81 17.86 2.62
N ARG A 147 9.08 17.08 1.81
CA ARG A 147 9.62 16.20 0.76
C ARG A 147 9.14 16.53 -0.65
N GLY A 148 8.66 17.75 -0.87
CA GLY A 148 8.22 18.22 -2.19
C GLY A 148 6.72 18.04 -2.45
N GLY A 149 5.95 17.61 -1.44
CA GLY A 149 4.50 17.52 -1.53
C GLY A 149 4.00 16.48 -2.54
N ILE A 150 2.75 16.63 -2.96
CA ILE A 150 2.10 15.73 -3.94
C ILE A 150 2.89 15.65 -5.26
N ALA A 151 3.46 16.77 -5.72
CA ALA A 151 4.14 16.83 -7.01
C ALA A 151 5.37 15.91 -7.10
N ALA A 152 6.03 15.63 -5.97
CA ALA A 152 7.19 14.73 -5.90
C ALA A 152 6.81 13.24 -5.78
N SER A 153 5.51 12.89 -5.75
CA SER A 153 5.04 11.51 -5.63
C SER A 153 5.18 10.68 -6.91
N ARG A 154 5.11 9.35 -6.77
CA ARG A 154 5.15 8.41 -7.89
C ARG A 154 3.94 8.62 -8.83
N VAL A 155 4.07 8.15 -10.07
CA VAL A 155 3.01 8.27 -11.10
C VAL A 155 1.69 7.63 -10.66
N PHE A 156 1.73 6.46 -10.01
CA PHE A 156 0.51 5.78 -9.54
C PHE A 156 -0.29 6.60 -8.51
N THR A 157 0.37 7.24 -7.55
CA THR A 157 -0.29 8.15 -6.61
C THR A 157 -0.98 9.28 -7.35
N ARG A 158 -0.30 9.88 -8.34
CA ARG A 158 -0.90 10.94 -9.15
C ARG A 158 -2.04 10.47 -10.04
N ILE A 159 -2.03 9.21 -10.53
CA ILE A 159 -3.19 8.61 -11.23
C ILE A 159 -4.39 8.53 -10.28
N TRP A 160 -4.20 8.04 -9.05
CA TRP A 160 -5.26 8.01 -8.04
C TRP A 160 -5.82 9.41 -7.76
N LEU A 161 -4.94 10.39 -7.60
CA LEU A 161 -5.36 11.79 -7.37
C LEU A 161 -6.07 12.40 -8.59
N ALA A 162 -5.67 12.03 -9.82
CA ALA A 162 -6.31 12.50 -11.06
C ALA A 162 -7.73 11.96 -11.23
N LEU A 163 -8.01 10.74 -10.77
CA LEU A 163 -9.38 10.19 -10.73
C LEU A 163 -10.34 11.08 -9.93
N PHE A 164 -9.83 11.85 -8.96
CA PHE A 164 -10.61 12.77 -8.13
C PHE A 164 -10.51 14.24 -8.54
N GLY A 165 -9.68 14.54 -9.54
CA GLY A 165 -9.41 15.91 -9.98
C GLY A 165 -8.43 16.69 -9.10
N TRP A 166 -7.76 16.04 -8.14
CA TRP A 166 -6.67 16.63 -7.36
C TRP A 166 -5.37 16.76 -8.16
N TRP A 167 -5.26 16.02 -9.27
CA TRP A 167 -4.15 16.12 -10.21
C TRP A 167 -4.71 16.21 -11.64
N LYS A 168 -3.99 16.89 -12.54
CA LYS A 168 -4.42 17.00 -13.94
C LYS A 168 -3.99 15.76 -14.71
N TRP A 169 -4.90 15.19 -15.50
CA TRP A 169 -4.57 14.08 -16.39
C TRP A 169 -3.47 14.44 -17.41
N ASP A 170 -3.40 15.69 -17.86
CA ASP A 170 -2.39 16.17 -18.81
C ASP A 170 -0.96 16.18 -18.25
N ASP A 171 -0.81 16.17 -16.92
CA ASP A 171 0.48 16.19 -16.24
C ASP A 171 0.97 14.76 -15.90
N LEU A 172 0.25 13.72 -16.36
CA LEU A 172 0.63 12.32 -16.20
C LEU A 172 1.32 11.79 -17.48
N PRO A 173 2.23 10.80 -17.36
CA PRO A 173 2.76 10.09 -18.52
C PRO A 173 1.62 9.43 -19.32
N GLU A 174 1.68 9.58 -20.64
CA GLU A 174 0.67 8.99 -21.53
C GLU A 174 0.86 7.46 -21.61
N LEU A 175 -0.27 6.74 -21.56
CA LEU A 175 -0.31 5.28 -21.67
C LEU A 175 -1.33 4.92 -22.77
N PRO A 176 -0.91 4.97 -24.04
CA PRO A 176 -1.85 4.86 -25.15
C PRO A 176 -2.44 3.45 -25.25
N PRO A 177 -3.77 3.30 -25.40
CA PRO A 177 -4.41 2.00 -25.58
C PRO A 177 -3.98 1.27 -26.86
N GLU A 178 -3.42 1.99 -27.84
CA GLU A 178 -2.90 1.45 -29.08
C GLU A 178 -1.74 0.47 -28.89
N LEU A 179 -1.10 0.43 -27.70
CA LEU A 179 -0.08 -0.57 -27.35
C LEU A 179 -0.57 -2.01 -27.53
N ILE A 180 -1.89 -2.27 -27.45
CA ILE A 180 -2.45 -3.60 -27.67
C ILE A 180 -2.30 -4.10 -29.10
N TYR A 181 -2.09 -3.20 -30.07
CA TYR A 181 -1.92 -3.54 -31.48
C TYR A 181 -0.48 -3.85 -31.85
N PHE A 182 0.48 -3.66 -30.94
CA PHE A 182 1.88 -3.93 -31.23
C PHE A 182 2.10 -5.44 -31.41
N PRO A 183 2.69 -5.88 -32.54
CA PRO A 183 3.17 -7.23 -32.69
C PRO A 183 4.19 -7.59 -31.61
N THR A 184 4.29 -8.87 -31.25
CA THR A 184 5.20 -9.37 -30.20
C THR A 184 6.70 -9.17 -30.47
N TRP A 185 7.07 -8.77 -31.69
CA TRP A 185 8.45 -8.46 -32.06
C TRP A 185 8.79 -6.97 -31.95
N VAL A 186 7.80 -6.09 -31.75
CA VAL A 186 8.00 -4.65 -31.55
C VAL A 186 8.39 -4.41 -30.09
N PRO A 187 9.46 -3.64 -29.81
CA PRO A 187 9.83 -3.29 -28.44
C PRO A 187 8.68 -2.59 -27.69
N LEU A 188 8.54 -2.87 -26.40
CA LEU A 188 7.48 -2.33 -25.53
C LEU A 188 6.07 -2.81 -25.89
N ASN A 189 5.95 -3.91 -26.65
CA ASN A 189 4.68 -4.60 -26.74
C ASN A 189 4.28 -5.12 -25.34
N ILE A 190 2.99 -5.34 -25.10
CA ILE A 190 2.50 -5.72 -23.76
C ILE A 190 3.11 -7.02 -23.21
N TYR A 191 3.65 -7.89 -24.09
CA TYR A 191 4.28 -9.15 -23.69
C TYR A 191 5.74 -9.00 -23.25
N ASP A 192 6.39 -7.87 -23.54
CA ASP A 192 7.72 -7.54 -23.01
C ASP A 192 7.68 -7.21 -21.51
N PHE A 193 6.50 -6.87 -20.99
CA PHE A 193 6.29 -6.61 -19.56
C PHE A 193 6.01 -7.90 -18.79
N GLY A 194 6.53 -7.95 -17.55
CA GLY A 194 6.19 -9.00 -16.58
C GLY A 194 4.68 -9.11 -16.37
N CYS A 195 4.20 -10.30 -16.01
CA CYS A 195 2.76 -10.58 -15.94
C CYS A 195 1.99 -9.63 -15.03
N TRP A 196 2.55 -9.27 -13.87
CA TRP A 196 1.94 -8.31 -12.93
C TRP A 196 1.86 -6.91 -13.54
N ALA A 197 2.92 -6.44 -14.20
CA ALA A 197 2.95 -5.12 -14.80
C ALA A 197 1.96 -5.02 -15.98
N ARG A 198 1.85 -6.07 -16.79
CA ARG A 198 0.88 -6.15 -17.88
C ARG A 198 -0.56 -6.04 -17.38
N GLN A 199 -0.89 -6.72 -16.28
CA GLN A 199 -2.21 -6.65 -15.66
C GLN A 199 -2.54 -5.25 -15.12
N THR A 200 -1.55 -4.40 -14.89
CA THR A 200 -1.73 -2.99 -14.51
C THR A 200 -1.76 -2.05 -15.73
N ILE A 201 -0.84 -2.22 -16.68
CA ILE A 201 -0.68 -1.33 -17.84
C ILE A 201 -1.94 -1.36 -18.72
N VAL A 202 -2.43 -2.55 -19.08
CA VAL A 202 -3.56 -2.70 -20.01
C VAL A 202 -4.85 -2.03 -19.51
N PRO A 203 -5.32 -2.21 -18.25
CA PRO A 203 -6.47 -1.46 -17.78
C PRO A 203 -6.17 0.04 -17.65
N LEU A 204 -4.95 0.42 -17.23
CA LEU A 204 -4.58 1.83 -17.14
C LEU A 204 -4.59 2.53 -18.50
N THR A 205 -4.30 1.86 -19.60
CA THR A 205 -4.40 2.51 -20.92
C THR A 205 -5.84 2.90 -21.26
N ILE A 206 -6.83 2.12 -20.79
CA ILE A 206 -8.25 2.48 -20.93
C ILE A 206 -8.58 3.67 -20.04
N VAL A 207 -8.13 3.66 -18.79
CA VAL A 207 -8.36 4.76 -17.84
C VAL A 207 -7.72 6.05 -18.35
N SER A 208 -6.46 6.01 -18.80
CA SER A 208 -5.74 7.15 -19.37
C SER A 208 -6.38 7.68 -20.66
N ALA A 209 -6.99 6.82 -21.48
CA ALA A 209 -7.72 7.25 -22.67
C ALA A 209 -9.08 7.91 -22.34
N LYS A 210 -9.72 7.51 -21.23
CA LYS A 210 -11.02 8.06 -20.81
C LYS A 210 -10.93 9.23 -19.84
N ARG A 211 -9.80 9.34 -19.12
CA ARG A 211 -9.49 10.40 -18.14
C ARG A 211 -10.67 10.71 -17.22
N PRO A 212 -11.29 9.69 -16.59
CA PRO A 212 -12.49 9.93 -15.82
C PRO A 212 -12.14 10.75 -14.56
N VAL A 213 -13.06 11.62 -14.18
CA VAL A 213 -12.94 12.46 -12.98
C VAL A 213 -14.25 12.40 -12.21
N ARG A 214 -14.17 12.00 -10.93
CA ARG A 214 -15.26 12.17 -9.98
C ARG A 214 -14.83 13.22 -8.95
N PRO A 215 -15.53 14.37 -8.82
CA PRO A 215 -15.09 15.45 -7.95
C PRO A 215 -14.72 14.98 -6.55
N ALA A 216 -13.55 15.40 -6.09
CA ALA A 216 -13.07 15.14 -4.75
C ALA A 216 -14.06 15.61 -3.68
N PRO A 217 -14.23 14.87 -2.57
CA PRO A 217 -15.09 15.28 -1.47
C PRO A 217 -14.51 16.44 -0.63
N PHE A 218 -13.22 16.75 -0.78
CA PHE A 218 -12.52 17.79 -0.02
C PHE A 218 -11.24 18.27 -0.76
N PRO A 219 -10.66 19.43 -0.40
CA PRO A 219 -9.35 19.86 -0.88
C PRO A 219 -8.19 19.15 -0.15
N LEU A 220 -7.00 19.21 -0.74
CA LEU A 220 -5.73 18.66 -0.23
C LEU A 220 -4.63 19.72 -0.14
N ASP A 221 -5.01 21.00 0.05
CA ASP A 221 -4.11 22.16 0.01
C ASP A 221 -2.91 21.99 0.94
N GLU A 222 -3.11 21.39 2.11
CA GLU A 222 -2.08 21.13 3.12
C GLU A 222 -1.00 20.11 2.71
N LEU A 223 -1.17 19.39 1.61
CA LEU A 223 -0.18 18.47 1.06
C LEU A 223 0.69 19.09 -0.05
N HIS A 224 0.36 20.31 -0.51
CA HIS A 224 1.16 21.04 -1.49
C HIS A 224 2.24 21.88 -0.79
N THR A 225 3.43 21.97 -1.40
CA THR A 225 4.48 22.89 -0.94
C THR A 225 4.06 24.35 -1.11
N ASP A 226 3.38 24.64 -2.21
CA ASP A 226 2.68 25.89 -2.49
C ASP A 226 1.26 25.57 -3.02
N PRO A 227 0.20 25.83 -2.24
CA PRO A 227 -1.18 25.61 -2.69
C PRO A 227 -1.58 26.44 -3.92
N ALA A 228 -0.92 27.58 -4.17
CA ALA A 228 -1.19 28.39 -5.36
C ALA A 228 -0.55 27.80 -6.62
N LEU A 229 0.45 26.93 -6.46
CA LEU A 229 1.14 26.22 -7.54
C LEU A 229 1.17 24.71 -7.25
N PRO A 230 0.01 24.02 -7.31
CA PRO A 230 -0.09 22.61 -6.91
C PRO A 230 0.72 21.67 -7.81
N ASN A 231 0.97 22.08 -9.06
CA ASN A 231 1.72 21.34 -10.08
C ASN A 231 2.90 22.21 -10.56
N PRO A 232 3.98 22.35 -9.77
CA PRO A 232 5.16 23.08 -10.21
C PRO A 232 5.81 22.36 -11.41
N LEU A 233 6.27 23.14 -12.38
CA LEU A 233 7.10 22.59 -13.45
C LEU A 233 8.42 22.08 -12.87
N PRO A 234 8.95 20.95 -13.35
CA PRO A 234 10.22 20.38 -12.91
C PRO A 234 11.44 21.28 -13.21
#